data_AF-A0A967XTY9-F1
#
_entry.id   AF-A0A967XTY9-F1
#
_cell.length_a   1.000
_cell.length_b   1.000
_cell.length_c   1.000
_cell.angle_alpha   90.00
_cell.angle_beta   90.00
_cell.angle_gamma   90.00
#
_symmetry.space_group_name_H-M   'P 1'
#
loop_
_entity.id
_entity.type
_entity.pdbx_description
1 polymer ?
#
loop_
_entity_poly.entity_id
_entity_poly.type
_entity_poly.pdbx_seq_one_letter_code
_entity_poly.pdbx_strand_id
1 'polypeptide(L)'
;MKKVIKVLVLIVIFTFICVPLTNAQEHTVDVYFFWGEGCPHCAKEKFFLEKLQQEINYIELHSFEVWHDKQGQEILLKLTRESNINPAGVPITIIGNQVSYGFGSEETTGEEL
;
A
#
# COMPACT_ATOMS: atom_id res chain seq x y z
N MET A 1 35.95 -30.31 33.76
CA MET A 1 34.54 -29.85 33.88
C MET A 1 34.41 -28.32 33.86
N LYS A 2 35.04 -27.59 34.80
CA LYS A 2 35.00 -26.10 34.87
C LYS A 2 35.48 -25.35 33.61
N LYS A 3 36.49 -25.89 32.91
CA LYS A 3 37.01 -25.33 31.65
C LYS A 3 36.03 -25.49 30.48
N VAL A 4 35.31 -26.61 30.45
CA VAL A 4 34.31 -26.92 29.41
C VAL A 4 33.09 -26.02 29.56
N ILE A 5 32.69 -25.75 30.81
CA ILE A 5 31.61 -24.79 31.16
C ILE A 5 31.99 -23.37 30.71
N LYS A 6 33.24 -22.93 30.96
CA LYS A 6 33.69 -21.60 30.51
C LYS A 6 33.70 -21.46 28.98
N VAL A 7 34.10 -22.51 28.26
CA VAL A 7 34.10 -22.53 26.78
C VAL A 7 32.66 -22.50 26.25
N LEU A 8 31.75 -23.27 26.84
CA LEU A 8 30.33 -23.26 26.48
C LEU A 8 29.69 -21.88 26.69
N VAL A 9 29.97 -21.23 27.82
CA VAL A 9 29.48 -19.88 28.12
C VAL A 9 30.01 -18.86 27.11
N LEU A 10 31.28 -18.97 26.71
CA LEU A 10 31.90 -18.05 25.77
C LEU A 10 31.36 -18.20 24.34
N ILE A 11 31.01 -19.43 23.93
CA ILE A 11 30.36 -19.71 22.64
C ILE A 11 28.94 -19.15 22.61
N VAL A 12 28.17 -19.31 23.69
CA VAL A 12 26.80 -18.79 23.80
C VAL A 12 26.78 -17.26 23.75
N ILE A 13 27.71 -16.60 24.43
CA ILE A 13 27.86 -15.14 24.39
C ILE A 13 28.23 -14.67 22.97
N PHE A 14 29.12 -15.38 22.29
CA PHE A 14 29.53 -15.05 20.93
C PHE A 14 28.37 -15.18 19.93
N THR A 15 27.51 -16.20 20.07
CA THR A 15 26.31 -16.36 19.24
C THR A 15 25.26 -15.29 19.48
N PHE A 16 25.15 -14.75 20.71
CA PHE A 16 24.17 -13.72 21.03
C PHE A 16 24.57 -12.34 20.49
N ILE A 17 25.87 -12.07 20.36
CA ILE A 17 26.41 -10.81 19.81
C ILE A 17 26.27 -10.74 18.29
N CYS A 18 26.17 -11.88 17.60
CA CYS A 18 26.16 -11.95 16.14
C CYS A 18 24.76 -11.90 15.52
N VAL A 19 23.70 -11.67 16.31
CA VAL A 19 22.36 -11.49 15.75
C VAL A 19 22.31 -10.10 15.10
N PRO A 20 22.14 -9.99 13.76
CA PRO A 20 22.00 -8.69 13.14
C PRO A 20 20.73 -8.04 13.70
N LEU A 21 20.86 -6.80 14.17
CA LEU A 21 19.73 -5.94 14.50
C LEU A 21 19.03 -5.63 13.18
N THR A 22 18.04 -6.45 12.81
CA THR A 22 17.20 -6.19 11.64
C THR A 22 16.40 -4.93 11.95
N ASN A 23 16.73 -3.82 11.29
CA ASN A 23 15.85 -2.66 11.27
C ASN A 23 14.60 -3.08 10.51
N ALA A 24 13.46 -3.11 11.21
CA ALA A 24 12.16 -3.13 10.55
C ALA A 24 12.02 -1.78 9.84
N GLN A 25 12.46 -1.71 8.59
CA GLN A 25 12.14 -0.59 7.73
C GLN A 25 10.63 -0.70 7.49
N GLU A 26 9.85 0.19 8.10
CA GLU A 26 8.43 0.32 7.82
C GLU A 26 8.30 0.78 6.35
N HIS A 27 8.17 -0.19 5.45
CA HIS A 27 7.90 0.07 4.05
C HIS A 27 6.44 0.49 3.92
N THR A 28 6.20 1.79 3.77
CA THR A 28 4.88 2.31 3.45
C THR A 28 4.51 1.95 2.02
N VAL A 29 3.28 1.52 1.80
CA VAL A 29 2.69 1.23 0.50
C VAL A 29 1.74 2.37 0.15
N ASP A 30 2.09 3.14 -0.88
CA ASP A 30 1.23 4.20 -1.39
C ASP A 30 0.10 3.61 -2.24
N VAL A 31 -1.14 3.95 -1.88
CA VAL A 31 -2.36 3.60 -2.61
C VAL A 31 -2.95 4.88 -3.19
N TYR A 32 -2.98 5.01 -4.51
CA TYR A 32 -3.51 6.18 -5.19
C TYR A 32 -4.93 5.92 -5.69
N PHE A 33 -5.91 6.60 -5.12
CA PHE A 33 -7.33 6.47 -5.43
C PHE A 33 -7.87 7.71 -6.15
N PHE A 34 -8.34 7.54 -7.38
CA PHE A 34 -8.89 8.59 -8.22
C PHE A 34 -10.41 8.44 -8.33
N TRP A 35 -11.14 9.52 -8.05
CA TRP A 35 -12.60 9.50 -7.93
C TRP A 35 -13.27 10.72 -8.59
N GLY A 36 -14.58 10.66 -8.71
CA GLY A 36 -15.41 11.75 -9.27
C GLY A 36 -16.54 12.14 -8.32
N GLU A 37 -16.87 13.43 -8.25
CA GLU A 37 -17.98 13.92 -7.44
C GLU A 37 -19.33 13.29 -7.87
N GLY A 38 -20.04 12.66 -6.94
CA GLY A 38 -21.32 12.01 -7.21
C GLY A 38 -21.22 10.59 -7.77
N CYS A 39 -20.01 10.02 -7.89
CA CYS A 39 -19.77 8.65 -8.31
C CYS A 39 -20.12 7.64 -7.17
N PRO A 40 -21.17 6.81 -7.31
CA PRO A 40 -21.59 5.90 -6.24
C PRO A 40 -20.58 4.77 -5.99
N HIS A 41 -19.87 4.30 -7.02
CA HIS A 41 -18.83 3.28 -6.88
C HIS A 41 -17.61 3.82 -6.14
N CYS A 42 -17.24 5.08 -6.41
CA CYS A 42 -16.15 5.76 -5.72
C CYS A 42 -16.45 5.93 -4.23
N ALA A 43 -17.70 6.24 -3.86
CA ALA A 43 -18.08 6.35 -2.46
C ALA A 43 -17.93 5.01 -1.71
N LYS A 44 -18.26 3.89 -2.36
CA LYS A 44 -18.09 2.55 -1.79
C LYS A 44 -16.61 2.19 -1.63
N GLU A 45 -15.81 2.42 -2.66
CA GLU A 45 -14.38 2.12 -2.62
C GLU A 45 -13.66 2.97 -1.60
N LYS A 46 -14.01 4.26 -1.49
CA LYS A 46 -13.44 5.14 -0.47
C LYS A 46 -13.64 4.59 0.94
N PHE A 47 -14.85 4.11 1.26
CA PHE A 47 -15.12 3.50 2.56
C PHE A 47 -14.26 2.25 2.79
N PHE A 48 -14.13 1.39 1.78
CA PHE A 48 -13.28 0.20 1.83
C PHE A 48 -11.80 0.55 2.05
N LEU A 49 -11.25 1.50 1.28
CA LEU A 49 -9.84 1.90 1.39
C LEU A 49 -9.54 2.62 2.71
N GLU A 50 -10.46 3.45 3.23
CA GLU A 50 -10.31 4.08 4.55
C GLU A 50 -10.32 3.04 5.68
N LYS A 51 -11.17 2.01 5.59
CA LYS A 51 -11.15 0.86 6.51
C LYS A 51 -9.82 0.10 6.40
N LEU A 52 -9.35 -0.16 5.18
CA LEU A 52 -8.08 -0.86 4.93
C LEU A 52 -6.88 -0.11 5.53
N GLN A 53 -6.83 1.21 5.39
CA GLN A 53 -5.77 2.03 6.00
C GLN A 53 -5.79 1.97 7.54
N GLN A 54 -6.96 1.82 8.16
CA GLN A 54 -7.06 1.65 9.62
C GLN A 54 -6.58 0.27 10.08
N GLU A 55 -6.81 -0.76 9.28
CA GLU A 55 -6.41 -2.14 9.57
C GLU A 55 -4.92 -2.39 9.26
N ILE A 56 -4.37 -1.72 8.25
CA ILE A 56 -3.00 -1.89 7.76
C ILE A 56 -2.19 -0.61 7.99
N ASN A 57 -1.37 -0.63 9.04
CA ASN A 57 -0.60 0.53 9.51
C ASN A 57 0.53 1.02 8.60
N TYR A 58 0.82 0.30 7.52
CA TYR A 58 1.85 0.65 6.54
C TYR A 58 1.26 1.07 5.19
N ILE A 59 -0.03 1.38 5.11
CA ILE A 59 -0.65 1.93 3.89
C ILE A 59 -0.84 3.44 4.03
N GLU A 60 -0.53 4.18 2.96
CA GLU A 60 -0.86 5.60 2.82
C GLU A 60 -1.85 5.78 1.65
N LEU A 61 -3.07 6.21 1.94
CA LEU A 61 -4.09 6.48 0.93
C LEU A 61 -3.99 7.92 0.40
N HIS A 62 -3.66 8.06 -0.88
CA HIS A 62 -3.69 9.33 -1.61
C HIS A 62 -4.97 9.40 -2.44
N SER A 63 -5.85 10.37 -2.15
CA SER A 63 -7.16 10.49 -2.79
C SER A 63 -7.26 11.74 -3.67
N PHE A 64 -7.65 11.59 -4.94
CA PHE A 64 -7.73 12.69 -5.90
C PHE A 64 -9.06 12.71 -6.66
N GLU A 65 -9.72 13.87 -6.66
CA GLU A 65 -10.89 14.12 -7.52
C GLU A 65 -10.40 14.41 -8.95
N VAL A 66 -11.06 13.89 -9.99
CA VAL A 66 -10.61 14.06 -11.38
C VAL A 66 -11.67 14.58 -12.34
N TRP A 67 -12.92 14.79 -11.95
CA TRP A 67 -13.93 15.37 -12.85
C TRP A 67 -13.92 16.89 -12.85
N HIS A 68 -13.56 17.50 -11.73
CA HIS A 68 -13.63 18.95 -11.49
C HIS A 68 -12.30 19.53 -10.99
N ASP A 69 -11.38 18.70 -10.52
CA ASP A 69 -10.03 19.10 -10.12
C ASP A 69 -8.96 18.77 -11.18
N LYS A 70 -8.35 19.82 -11.73
CA LYS A 70 -7.25 19.70 -12.70
C LYS A 70 -6.00 19.09 -12.08
N GLN A 71 -5.75 19.33 -10.79
CA GLN A 71 -4.56 18.79 -10.13
C GLN A 71 -4.63 17.27 -10.05
N GLY A 72 -5.79 16.72 -9.66
CA GLY A 72 -6.00 15.27 -9.67
C GLY A 72 -5.86 14.66 -11.07
N GLN A 73 -6.37 15.34 -12.10
CA GLN A 73 -6.18 14.93 -13.51
C GLN A 73 -4.70 14.87 -13.90
N GLU A 74 -3.92 15.89 -13.56
CA GLU A 74 -2.48 15.94 -13.85
C GLU A 74 -1.71 14.82 -13.14
N ILE A 75 -2.07 14.51 -11.90
CA ILE A 75 -1.48 13.41 -11.12
C ILE A 75 -1.82 12.05 -11.76
N LEU A 76 -3.09 11.82 -12.11
CA LEU A 76 -3.51 10.61 -12.79
C LEU A 76 -2.73 10.40 -14.09
N LEU A 77 -2.63 11.44 -14.93
CA LEU A 77 -1.87 11.40 -16.18
C LEU A 77 -0.38 11.14 -15.95
N LYS A 78 0.20 11.69 -14.88
CA LYS A 78 1.59 11.45 -14.52
C LYS A 78 1.85 9.99 -14.13
N LEU A 79 0.98 9.40 -13.30
CA LEU A 79 1.12 8.02 -12.83
C LEU A 79 0.82 6.97 -13.91
N THR A 80 -0.01 7.32 -14.90
CA THR A 80 -0.42 6.39 -15.97
C THR A 80 0.37 6.53 -17.27
N ARG A 81 1.26 7.54 -17.36
CA ARG A 81 2.00 7.91 -18.58
C ARG A 81 2.74 6.75 -19.24
N GLU A 82 3.39 5.92 -18.42
CA GLU A 82 4.25 4.83 -18.91
C GLU A 82 3.48 3.51 -19.06
N SER A 83 2.24 3.45 -18.56
CA SER A 83 1.50 2.20 -18.36
C SER A 83 0.63 1.80 -19.56
N ASN A 84 0.62 2.57 -20.67
CA ASN A 84 -0.36 2.44 -21.76
C ASN A 84 -1.83 2.42 -21.29
N ILE A 85 -2.07 3.03 -20.12
CA ILE A 85 -3.37 3.08 -19.48
C ILE A 85 -4.08 4.33 -19.97
N ASN A 86 -5.27 4.15 -20.55
CA ASN A 86 -6.15 5.25 -20.88
C ASN A 86 -7.33 5.25 -19.89
N PRO A 87 -7.32 6.12 -18.86
CA PRO A 87 -8.38 6.13 -17.86
C PRO A 87 -9.72 6.56 -18.50
N ALA A 88 -10.63 5.60 -18.66
CA ALA A 88 -11.93 5.82 -19.30
C ALA A 88 -13.04 6.26 -18.31
N GLY A 89 -12.78 6.18 -17.01
CA GLY A 89 -13.74 6.50 -15.96
C GLY A 89 -13.16 6.28 -14.56
N VAL A 90 -13.97 6.53 -13.54
CA VAL A 90 -13.64 6.38 -12.12
C VAL A 90 -14.58 5.36 -11.47
N PRO A 91 -14.20 4.75 -10.34
CA PRO A 91 -12.91 4.92 -9.65
C PRO A 91 -11.72 4.22 -10.33
N ILE A 92 -10.52 4.70 -10.06
CA ILE A 92 -9.25 4.07 -10.44
C ILE A 92 -8.36 3.99 -9.20
N THR A 93 -7.80 2.82 -8.94
CA THR A 93 -6.87 2.61 -7.83
C THR A 93 -5.53 2.09 -8.35
N ILE A 94 -4.43 2.73 -7.95
CA ILE A 94 -3.07 2.39 -8.36
C ILE A 94 -2.25 2.01 -7.13
N ILE A 95 -1.69 0.80 -7.13
CA ILE A 95 -0.83 0.26 -6.06
C ILE A 95 0.44 -0.28 -6.71
N GLY A 96 1.55 0.45 -6.55
CA GLY A 96 2.79 0.16 -7.28
C GLY A 96 2.56 0.17 -8.79
N ASN A 97 2.70 -1.00 -9.43
CA ASN A 97 2.50 -1.17 -10.88
C ASN A 97 1.12 -1.72 -11.25
N GLN A 98 0.27 -1.98 -10.26
CA GLN A 98 -1.07 -2.52 -10.47
C GLN A 98 -2.08 -1.39 -10.58
N VAL A 99 -3.02 -1.53 -11.51
CA VAL A 99 -4.11 -0.58 -11.70
C VAL A 99 -5.44 -1.32 -11.74
N SER A 100 -6.34 -0.93 -10.85
CA SER A 100 -7.71 -1.40 -10.77
C SER A 100 -8.68 -0.35 -11.30
N TYR A 101 -9.76 -0.79 -11.94
CA TYR A 101 -10.79 0.08 -12.53
C TYR A 101 -12.17 -0.32 -12.04
N GLY A 102 -12.95 0.67 -11.61
CA GLY A 102 -14.26 0.43 -11.05
C GLY A 102 -14.20 -0.21 -9.68
N PHE A 103 -15.36 -0.31 -9.03
CA PHE A 103 -15.47 -1.00 -7.75
C PHE A 103 -16.86 -1.60 -7.59
N GLY A 104 -16.91 -2.93 -7.45
CA GLY A 104 -18.15 -3.66 -7.19
C GLY A 104 -18.52 -3.66 -5.71
N SER A 105 -17.74 -4.42 -4.93
CA SER A 105 -17.86 -4.61 -3.48
C SER A 105 -16.53 -5.08 -2.88
N GLU A 106 -16.46 -5.17 -1.54
CA GLU A 106 -15.30 -5.72 -0.83
C GLU A 106 -15.02 -7.18 -1.26
N GLU A 107 -16.06 -7.97 -1.52
CA GLU A 107 -15.97 -9.40 -1.87
C GLU A 107 -15.73 -9.66 -3.37
N THR A 108 -15.55 -8.61 -4.16
CA THR A 108 -15.28 -8.71 -5.60
C THR A 108 -14.01 -7.96 -5.94
N THR A 109 -14.12 -6.69 -6.34
CA THR A 109 -12.95 -5.86 -6.64
C THR A 109 -12.08 -5.62 -5.41
N GLY A 110 -12.66 -5.60 -4.21
CA GLY A 110 -11.88 -5.44 -2.97
C GLY A 110 -10.91 -6.57 -2.67
N GLU A 111 -11.15 -7.81 -3.13
CA GLU A 111 -10.19 -8.92 -2.96
C GLU A 111 -8.97 -8.80 -3.89
N GLU A 112 -9.08 -7.98 -4.94
CA GLU A 112 -8.01 -7.73 -5.90
C GLU A 112 -7.09 -6.55 -5.47
N LEU A 113 -7.49 -5.80 -4.42
CA LEU A 113 -6.81 -4.62 -3.88
C LEU A 113 -6.08 -4.95 -2.57
#